data_AF-A0A533RPX6-F1
#
_entry.id   AF-A0A533RPX6-F1
#
_cell.length_a   1.000
_cell.length_b   1.000
_cell.length_c   1.000
_cell.angle_alpha   90.00
_cell.angle_beta   90.00
_cell.angle_gamma   90.00
#
_symmetry.space_group_name_H-M   'P 1'
#
loop_
_entity.id
_entity.type
_entity.pdbx_description
1 polymer ?
#
loop_
_entity_poly.entity_id
_entity_poly.type
_entity_poly.pdbx_seq_one_letter_code
_entity_poly.pdbx_strand_id
1 'polypeptide(L)'
;STTGRDGIGGASVLASQEFDERAEDKRPAVQVGDPFEEKLLIEACLELLDKKLLVGLGDCGAAGLTSSISEMASRGGVGVDIDVTKIPAREDAMQPFEFMVSESQERMVAVVEPHKLEAAHAVCEKWGLRSTVIGQVTDTGRFVVRVGDVVHADMPAATLAHDAPLYDPAMIRPAYLDEVQAFDPLALELPGSSAELHDVLLGLLASPNICSRRWIWEQYDHQVMLNTVVLPGSDAAVLRIGDTGRGEVTDRAIAASSDCNGRYCYLDPYVGAQIAFAEAARNVTCSGGDPAAITDCLNFGNPEKPEVFYTFYEAIRGLSDACKFFGVPVISGNVSFYNESFGSPIYPTPTVGLVGLLDHVDQHCTASFKDEGDVIVLVGETLAELGGTEYLKVEHGLVSG
;
A
#
# COMPACT_ATOMS: atom_id res chain seq x y z
N SER A 1 16.24 12.67 11.14
CA SER A 1 17.06 13.19 10.04
C SER A 1 16.97 14.72 9.89
N THR A 2 17.84 15.34 9.07
CA THR A 2 17.81 16.77 8.70
C THR A 2 17.16 16.99 7.33
N THR A 3 16.43 18.09 7.18
CA THR A 3 15.72 18.46 5.94
C THR A 3 16.69 18.91 4.84
N GLY A 4 16.50 18.41 3.62
CA GLY A 4 17.19 18.81 2.39
C GLY A 4 16.19 19.00 1.23
N ARG A 5 16.68 19.25 0.02
CA ARG A 5 15.84 19.42 -1.19
C ARG A 5 15.48 18.08 -1.84
N ASP A 6 15.01 17.14 -1.03
CA ASP A 6 14.57 15.83 -1.51
C ASP A 6 13.10 15.87 -1.91
N GLY A 7 12.76 15.26 -3.05
CA GLY A 7 11.36 14.99 -3.39
C GLY A 7 10.46 16.21 -3.52
N ILE A 8 11.01 17.42 -3.64
CA ILE A 8 10.19 18.64 -3.74
C ILE A 8 9.36 18.56 -5.04
N GLY A 9 8.05 18.41 -4.87
CA GLY A 9 7.10 18.23 -5.98
C GLY A 9 6.94 16.78 -6.45
N GLY A 10 7.42 15.78 -5.69
CA GLY A 10 7.27 14.35 -6.02
C GLY A 10 5.80 13.97 -6.25
N ALA A 11 4.93 14.28 -5.28
CA ALA A 11 3.51 13.98 -5.40
C ALA A 11 2.82 14.76 -6.54
N SER A 12 3.11 16.06 -6.71
CA SER A 12 2.39 16.93 -7.65
C SER A 12 2.91 16.93 -9.08
N VAL A 13 4.20 16.64 -9.28
CA VAL A 13 4.88 16.73 -10.59
C VAL A 13 5.19 15.35 -11.18
N LEU A 14 5.47 14.35 -10.35
CA LEU A 14 5.82 12.99 -10.79
C LEU A 14 4.65 12.01 -10.66
N ALA A 15 4.01 11.95 -9.49
CA ALA A 15 2.94 10.97 -9.22
C ALA A 15 1.57 11.35 -9.79
N SER A 16 1.37 12.62 -10.19
CA SER A 16 0.08 13.14 -10.70
C SER A 16 0.09 13.44 -12.20
N GLN A 17 1.04 12.89 -12.96
CA GLN A 17 1.17 13.13 -14.42
C GLN A 17 1.48 11.83 -15.17
N GLU A 18 1.01 11.75 -16.41
CA GLU A 18 1.34 10.64 -17.33
C GLU A 18 2.83 10.68 -17.71
N PHE A 19 3.44 9.51 -17.96
CA PHE A 19 4.81 9.42 -18.46
C PHE A 19 4.85 9.62 -19.99
N ASP A 20 5.56 10.66 -20.44
CA ASP A 20 5.78 11.02 -21.84
C ASP A 20 7.28 11.15 -22.20
N GLU A 21 7.59 11.44 -23.47
CA GLU A 21 8.98 11.60 -23.97
C GLU A 21 9.76 12.75 -23.30
N ARG A 22 9.11 13.62 -22.51
CA ARG A 22 9.73 14.74 -21.79
C ARG A 22 9.98 14.43 -20.30
N ALA A 23 9.76 13.18 -19.87
CA ALA A 23 9.97 12.77 -18.48
C ALA A 23 11.45 12.80 -18.04
N GLU A 24 12.43 12.78 -18.97
CA GLU A 24 13.86 12.77 -18.63
C GLU A 24 14.35 14.04 -17.90
N ASP A 25 13.68 15.18 -18.08
CA ASP A 25 14.05 16.46 -17.46
C ASP A 25 13.57 16.60 -16.00
N LYS A 26 12.80 15.62 -15.48
CA LYS A 26 12.15 15.68 -14.16
C LYS A 26 12.88 14.83 -13.10
N ARG A 27 14.21 14.90 -13.06
CA ARG A 27 15.05 14.17 -12.09
C ARG A 27 15.39 14.93 -10.79
N PRO A 28 14.50 15.62 -10.05
CA PRO A 28 14.78 15.86 -8.63
C PRO A 28 14.04 14.78 -7.82
N ALA A 29 14.72 13.69 -7.42
CA ALA A 29 14.41 12.87 -6.23
C ALA A 29 15.01 11.47 -6.33
N VAL A 30 16.31 11.32 -6.06
CA VAL A 30 16.75 10.04 -5.50
C VAL A 30 16.42 10.12 -4.01
N GLN A 31 15.31 9.51 -3.61
CA GLN A 31 15.04 9.27 -2.20
C GLN A 31 16.04 8.19 -1.74
N VAL A 32 16.96 8.57 -0.86
CA VAL A 32 17.87 7.64 -0.21
C VAL A 32 17.36 7.47 1.21
N GLY A 33 16.81 6.30 1.51
CA GLY A 33 16.44 5.95 2.87
C GLY A 33 17.65 5.55 3.71
N ASP A 34 17.62 5.86 4.99
CA ASP A 34 18.53 5.36 6.01
C ASP A 34 17.80 4.38 6.95
N PRO A 35 17.81 3.07 6.65
CA PRO A 35 17.09 2.08 7.46
C PRO A 35 17.66 1.95 8.88
N PHE A 36 18.89 2.40 9.14
CA PHE A 36 19.47 2.38 10.48
C PHE A 36 18.89 3.51 11.33
N GLU A 37 18.82 4.73 10.79
CA GLU A 37 18.15 5.84 11.47
C GLU A 37 16.64 5.57 11.62
N GLU A 38 16.00 4.98 10.61
CA GLU A 38 14.59 4.57 10.66
C GLU A 38 14.34 3.58 11.83
N LYS A 39 15.22 2.59 12.02
CA LYS A 39 15.07 1.65 13.14
C LYS A 39 15.13 2.34 14.50
N LEU A 40 16.05 3.29 14.69
CA LEU A 40 16.14 4.08 15.91
C LEU A 40 14.87 4.93 16.11
N LEU A 41 14.35 5.51 15.02
CA LEU A 41 13.13 6.31 15.00
C LEU A 41 11.91 5.49 15.41
N ILE A 42 11.75 4.26 14.89
CA ILE A 42 10.68 3.33 15.27
C ILE A 42 10.72 3.07 16.78
N GLU A 43 11.87 2.71 17.33
CA GLU A 43 12.01 2.41 18.77
C GLU A 43 11.72 3.63 19.65
N ALA A 44 12.18 4.82 19.25
CA ALA A 44 11.88 6.05 19.96
C ALA A 44 10.38 6.38 19.92
N CYS A 45 9.72 6.25 18.76
CA CYS A 45 8.28 6.46 18.63
C CYS A 45 7.47 5.50 19.50
N LEU A 46 7.83 4.21 19.52
CA LEU A 46 7.19 3.21 20.37
C LEU A 46 7.38 3.52 21.87
N GLU A 47 8.58 3.93 22.29
CA GLU A 47 8.84 4.31 23.69
C GLU A 47 8.13 5.61 24.10
N LEU A 48 8.04 6.61 23.21
CA LEU A 48 7.28 7.83 23.42
C LEU A 48 5.78 7.52 23.62
N LEU A 49 5.24 6.58 22.83
CA LEU A 49 3.86 6.11 22.93
C LEU A 49 3.61 5.35 24.25
N ASP A 50 4.46 4.37 24.59
CA ASP A 50 4.36 3.57 25.81
C ASP A 50 4.39 4.45 27.08
N LYS A 51 5.28 5.45 27.08
CA LYS A 51 5.38 6.44 28.17
C LYS A 51 4.28 7.50 28.18
N LYS A 52 3.34 7.46 27.23
CA LYS A 52 2.21 8.40 27.09
C LYS A 52 2.67 9.87 27.00
N LEU A 53 3.76 10.09 26.27
CA LEU A 53 4.36 11.41 26.10
C LEU A 53 3.75 12.20 24.94
N LEU A 54 3.02 11.53 24.04
CA LEU A 54 2.50 12.10 22.81
C LEU A 54 1.03 12.53 22.95
N VAL A 55 0.70 13.67 22.37
CA VAL A 55 -0.68 14.09 22.04
C VAL A 55 -1.01 13.65 20.62
N GLY A 56 -0.05 13.75 19.70
CA GLY A 56 -0.18 13.35 18.31
C GLY A 56 1.19 13.03 17.73
N LEU A 57 1.20 12.21 16.68
CA LEU A 57 2.39 11.76 15.99
C LEU A 57 2.02 11.58 14.51
N GLY A 58 2.84 12.12 13.61
CA GLY A 58 2.64 12.02 12.17
C GLY A 58 3.96 11.79 11.45
N ASP A 59 3.94 10.94 10.42
CA ASP A 59 5.05 10.73 9.52
C ASP A 59 5.15 11.84 8.48
N CYS A 60 6.35 12.03 7.94
CA CYS A 60 6.64 13.04 6.92
C CYS A 60 6.90 12.37 5.57
N GLY A 61 5.83 12.04 4.86
CA GLY A 61 5.88 11.52 3.48
C GLY A 61 5.74 12.61 2.42
N ALA A 62 4.83 12.39 1.48
CA ALA A 62 4.49 13.32 0.41
C ALA A 62 4.08 14.70 0.96
N ALA A 63 4.62 15.77 0.38
CA ALA A 63 4.48 17.15 0.88
C ALA A 63 5.03 17.41 2.30
N GLY A 64 5.77 16.45 2.88
CA GLY A 64 6.63 16.64 4.05
C GLY A 64 5.90 17.13 5.31
N LEU A 65 6.44 18.20 5.91
CA LEU A 65 5.88 18.81 7.11
C LEU A 65 4.53 19.47 6.85
N THR A 66 4.27 19.90 5.61
CA THR A 66 3.02 20.58 5.25
C THR A 66 1.83 19.66 5.42
N SER A 67 1.86 18.47 4.80
CA SER A 67 0.80 17.47 4.94
C SER A 67 0.68 16.98 6.37
N SER A 68 1.78 16.47 6.94
CA SER A 68 1.82 15.88 8.28
C SER A 68 1.24 16.81 9.36
N ILE A 69 1.68 18.08 9.39
CA ILE A 69 1.23 19.03 10.41
C ILE A 69 -0.18 19.53 10.13
N SER A 70 -0.53 19.81 8.86
CA SER A 70 -1.86 20.34 8.53
C SER A 70 -2.95 19.32 8.79
N GLU A 71 -2.71 18.05 8.48
CA GLU A 71 -3.63 16.96 8.79
C GLU A 71 -3.82 16.78 10.30
N MET A 72 -2.74 16.78 11.08
CA MET A 72 -2.84 16.71 12.54
C MET A 72 -3.60 17.90 13.13
N ALA A 73 -3.29 19.12 12.67
CA ALA A 73 -3.96 20.34 13.12
C ALA A 73 -5.45 20.32 12.77
N SER A 74 -5.79 19.91 11.55
CA SER A 74 -7.16 19.81 11.06
C SER A 74 -7.97 18.76 11.82
N ARG A 75 -7.44 17.53 12.00
CA ARG A 75 -8.07 16.47 12.80
C ARG A 75 -8.27 16.89 14.26
N GLY A 76 -7.36 17.70 14.80
CA GLY A 76 -7.45 18.24 16.16
C GLY A 76 -8.35 19.48 16.31
N GLY A 77 -8.79 20.10 15.20
CA GLY A 77 -9.54 21.37 15.24
C GLY A 77 -8.73 22.54 15.79
N VAL A 78 -7.40 22.55 15.58
CA VAL A 78 -6.46 23.53 16.13
C VAL A 78 -5.66 24.24 15.04
N GLY A 79 -4.98 25.33 15.40
CA GLY A 79 -3.98 25.98 14.56
C GLY A 79 -2.56 25.56 14.92
N VAL A 80 -1.59 25.99 14.12
CA VAL A 80 -0.16 25.81 14.36
C VAL A 80 0.62 27.06 13.95
N ASP A 81 1.67 27.37 14.69
CA ASP A 81 2.63 28.43 14.38
C ASP A 81 4.04 27.83 14.34
N ILE A 82 4.63 27.75 13.14
CA ILE A 82 5.90 27.07 12.85
C ILE A 82 6.93 28.11 12.43
N ASP A 83 8.14 28.01 12.98
CA ASP A 83 9.30 28.81 12.58
C ASP A 83 10.30 27.91 11.83
N VAL A 84 10.42 28.10 10.52
CA VAL A 84 11.26 27.24 9.68
C VAL A 84 12.75 27.37 10.00
N THR A 85 13.16 28.46 10.65
CA THR A 85 14.57 28.65 11.06
C THR A 85 15.02 27.68 12.13
N LYS A 86 14.07 27.05 12.84
CA LYS A 86 14.32 26.02 13.85
C LYS A 86 14.42 24.61 13.25
N ILE A 87 13.99 24.43 12.00
CA ILE A 87 14.01 23.12 11.34
C ILE A 87 15.46 22.77 11.00
N PRO A 88 15.99 21.62 11.47
CA PRO A 88 17.34 21.23 11.13
C PRO A 88 17.49 20.99 9.61
N ALA A 89 18.38 21.73 8.96
CA ALA A 89 18.72 21.56 7.55
C ALA A 89 20.13 21.02 7.35
N ARG A 90 20.36 20.38 6.20
CA ARG A 90 21.70 19.97 5.71
C ARG A 90 22.16 20.71 4.46
N GLU A 91 21.27 21.50 3.85
CA GLU A 91 21.59 22.34 2.70
C GLU A 91 21.47 23.82 3.07
N ASP A 92 22.38 24.62 2.53
CA ASP A 92 22.38 26.06 2.74
C ASP A 92 21.30 26.77 1.91
N ALA A 93 20.90 27.96 2.38
CA ALA A 93 20.03 28.90 1.69
C ALA A 93 18.69 28.31 1.20
N MET A 94 18.16 27.32 1.93
CA MET A 94 16.84 26.77 1.67
C MET A 94 15.76 27.84 1.85
N GLN A 95 14.81 27.89 0.92
CA GLN A 95 13.66 28.77 0.97
C GLN A 95 12.60 28.20 1.93
N PRO A 96 11.74 29.04 2.54
CA PRO A 96 10.76 28.58 3.53
C PRO A 96 9.84 27.45 3.04
N PHE A 97 9.42 27.49 1.77
CA PHE A 97 8.60 26.41 1.20
C PHE A 97 9.40 25.11 1.07
N GLU A 98 10.69 25.15 0.73
CA GLU A 98 11.54 23.96 0.59
C GLU A 98 11.65 23.19 1.92
N PHE A 99 11.69 23.88 3.06
CA PHE A 99 11.61 23.21 4.37
C PHE A 99 10.29 22.48 4.59
N MET A 100 9.20 23.13 4.20
CA MET A 100 7.84 22.68 4.50
C MET A 100 7.38 21.52 3.60
N VAL A 101 7.77 21.53 2.31
CA VAL A 101 7.34 20.50 1.34
C VAL A 101 8.41 19.46 1.00
N SER A 102 9.61 19.59 1.55
CA SER A 102 10.66 18.58 1.39
C SER A 102 10.17 17.21 1.85
N GLU A 103 10.48 16.18 1.06
CA GLU A 103 10.18 14.77 1.32
C GLU A 103 11.45 14.02 1.78
N SER A 104 12.34 14.71 2.50
CA SER A 104 13.46 14.04 3.19
C SER A 104 12.95 12.93 4.09
N GLN A 105 13.60 11.76 4.01
CA GLN A 105 13.19 10.54 4.71
C GLN A 105 13.55 10.59 6.21
N GLU A 106 13.10 9.58 6.97
CA GLU A 106 13.34 9.39 8.42
C GLU A 106 13.02 10.64 9.27
N ARG A 107 11.84 11.20 9.06
CA ARG A 107 11.30 12.32 9.86
C ARG A 107 9.91 12.00 10.36
N MET A 108 9.70 12.34 11.64
CA MET A 108 8.41 12.30 12.32
C MET A 108 8.15 13.66 12.96
N VAL A 109 6.89 14.05 13.05
CA VAL A 109 6.45 15.20 13.85
C VAL A 109 5.64 14.69 15.03
N ALA A 110 6.05 15.11 16.23
CA ALA A 110 5.36 14.81 17.47
C ALA A 110 4.76 16.08 18.09
N VAL A 111 3.54 15.97 18.60
CA VAL A 111 2.91 17.00 19.44
C VAL A 111 3.01 16.54 20.89
N VAL A 112 3.63 17.35 21.74
CA VAL A 112 3.92 17.04 23.14
C VAL A 112 3.49 18.20 24.03
N GLU A 113 2.90 17.89 25.18
CA GLU A 113 2.54 18.91 26.17
C GLU A 113 3.80 19.52 26.80
N PRO A 114 3.85 20.84 27.11
CA PRO A 114 5.07 21.50 27.60
C PRO A 114 5.70 20.83 28.82
N HIS A 115 4.88 20.30 29.75
CA HIS A 115 5.37 19.64 30.96
C HIS A 115 5.97 18.24 30.71
N LYS A 116 5.77 17.67 29.52
CA LYS A 116 6.32 16.36 29.07
C LYS A 116 7.51 16.51 28.12
N LEU A 117 7.82 17.73 27.68
CA LEU A 117 8.81 17.99 26.64
C LEU A 117 10.21 17.46 27.01
N GLU A 118 10.68 17.71 28.23
CA GLU A 118 11.98 17.20 28.70
C GLU A 118 12.05 15.67 28.68
N ALA A 119 10.96 15.01 29.08
CA ALA A 119 10.89 13.54 29.06
C ALA A 119 10.89 13.00 27.62
N ALA A 120 10.22 13.68 26.69
CA ALA A 120 10.24 13.31 25.27
C ALA A 120 11.64 13.49 24.65
N HIS A 121 12.31 14.62 24.94
CA HIS A 121 13.69 14.84 24.51
C HIS A 121 14.64 13.77 25.05
N ALA A 122 14.50 13.38 26.32
CA ALA A 122 15.32 12.34 26.92
C ALA A 122 15.14 10.97 26.24
N VAL A 123 13.94 10.65 25.74
CA VAL A 123 13.71 9.43 24.93
C VAL A 123 14.44 9.54 23.59
N CYS A 124 14.30 10.66 22.87
CA CYS A 124 15.01 10.84 21.60
C CYS A 124 16.53 10.79 21.78
N GLU A 125 17.08 11.44 22.82
CA GLU A 125 18.51 11.43 23.13
C GLU A 125 19.03 10.03 23.45
N LYS A 126 18.28 9.24 24.24
CA LYS A 126 18.61 7.83 24.52
C LYS A 126 18.79 7.01 23.24
N TRP A 127 17.95 7.24 22.24
CA TRP A 127 18.01 6.57 20.94
C TRP A 127 18.97 7.24 19.95
N GLY A 128 19.71 8.28 20.36
CA GLY A 128 20.66 8.99 19.51
C GLY A 128 19.99 9.87 18.45
N LEU A 129 18.71 10.22 18.62
CA LEU A 129 17.94 10.98 17.66
C LEU A 129 17.90 12.46 18.00
N ARG A 130 18.05 13.29 16.96
CA ARG A 130 17.81 14.73 17.07
C ARG A 130 16.31 15.00 17.22
N SER A 131 15.96 15.84 18.18
CA SER A 131 14.60 16.36 18.36
C SER A 131 14.65 17.87 18.57
N THR A 132 13.84 18.62 17.84
CA THR A 132 13.82 20.09 17.89
C THR A 132 12.39 20.58 17.93
N VAL A 133 12.10 21.53 18.83
CA VAL A 133 10.81 22.23 18.83
C VAL A 133 10.80 23.26 17.71
N ILE A 134 10.00 23.00 16.67
CA ILE A 134 9.91 23.85 15.48
C ILE A 134 8.74 24.85 15.52
N GLY A 135 7.81 24.68 16.45
CA GLY A 135 6.58 25.47 16.52
C GLY A 135 5.71 25.13 17.72
N GLN A 136 4.49 25.65 17.71
CA GLN A 136 3.50 25.41 18.74
C GLN A 136 2.09 25.23 18.16
N VAL A 137 1.26 24.44 18.84
CA VAL A 137 -0.18 24.36 18.58
C VAL A 137 -0.85 25.61 19.13
N THR A 138 -1.84 26.14 18.42
CA THR A 138 -2.60 27.34 18.79
C THR A 138 -4.10 27.09 18.74
N ASP A 139 -4.88 27.93 19.39
CA ASP A 139 -6.35 27.93 19.36
C ASP A 139 -6.93 28.73 18.19
N THR A 140 -6.07 29.22 17.29
CA THR A 140 -6.47 30.12 16.20
C THR A 140 -7.16 29.43 15.02
N GLY A 141 -6.95 28.11 14.87
CA GLY A 141 -7.36 27.34 13.68
C GLY A 141 -6.54 27.67 12.42
N ARG A 142 -5.47 28.45 12.54
CA ARG A 142 -4.64 28.90 11.40
C ARG A 142 -3.32 28.13 11.34
N PHE A 143 -2.88 27.81 10.14
CA PHE A 143 -1.58 27.24 9.82
C PHE A 143 -0.64 28.37 9.42
N VAL A 144 0.23 28.78 10.34
CA VAL A 144 1.15 29.91 10.18
C VAL A 144 2.58 29.39 10.03
N VAL A 145 3.26 29.82 8.98
CA VAL A 145 4.68 29.53 8.74
C VAL A 145 5.46 30.84 8.78
N ARG A 146 6.51 30.88 9.61
CA ARG A 146 7.37 32.04 9.83
C ARG A 146 8.82 31.76 9.48
N VAL A 147 9.54 32.84 9.21
CA VAL A 147 11.00 32.90 9.22
C VAL A 147 11.39 33.89 10.32
N GLY A 148 11.71 33.38 11.51
CA GLY A 148 11.84 34.21 12.70
C GLY A 148 10.53 34.96 12.99
N ASP A 149 10.57 36.29 13.00
CA ASP A 149 9.40 37.13 13.30
C ASP A 149 8.48 37.38 12.07
N VAL A 150 8.91 37.02 10.86
CA VAL A 150 8.20 37.34 9.62
C VAL A 150 7.27 36.20 9.22
N VAL A 151 5.97 36.49 9.06
CA VAL A 151 4.99 35.54 8.52
C VAL A 151 5.15 35.40 7.01
N HIS A 152 5.38 34.17 6.55
CA HIS A 152 5.53 33.83 5.13
C HIS A 152 4.31 33.13 4.54
N ALA A 153 3.58 32.36 5.36
CA ALA A 153 2.30 31.76 4.98
C ALA A 153 1.33 31.80 6.15
N ASP A 154 0.06 32.08 5.85
CA ASP A 154 -1.03 32.10 6.82
C ASP A 154 -2.34 31.71 6.13
N MET A 155 -2.87 30.55 6.49
CA MET A 155 -4.15 30.04 5.97
C MET A 155 -4.90 29.20 7.01
N PRO A 156 -6.21 28.96 6.87
CA PRO A 156 -6.92 28.02 7.72
C PRO A 156 -6.31 26.61 7.62
N ALA A 157 -6.08 25.94 8.74
CA ALA A 157 -5.50 24.59 8.74
C ALA A 157 -6.43 23.57 8.06
N ALA A 158 -7.75 23.70 8.24
CA ALA A 158 -8.74 22.84 7.60
C ALA A 158 -8.68 22.86 6.07
N THR A 159 -8.35 24.01 5.48
CA THR A 159 -8.31 24.17 4.02
C THR A 159 -7.21 23.37 3.35
N LEU A 160 -6.12 23.08 4.07
CA LEU A 160 -5.04 22.23 3.56
C LEU A 160 -5.39 20.74 3.58
N ALA A 161 -6.30 20.31 4.44
CA ALA A 161 -6.56 18.89 4.70
C ALA A 161 -7.93 18.39 4.22
N HIS A 162 -8.97 19.24 4.22
CA HIS A 162 -10.36 18.80 4.01
C HIS A 162 -11.15 19.61 2.98
N ASP A 163 -10.74 20.83 2.65
CA ASP A 163 -11.51 21.70 1.74
C ASP A 163 -11.10 21.56 0.27
N ALA A 164 -10.41 20.47 -0.09
CA ALA A 164 -10.08 20.19 -1.49
C ALA A 164 -11.36 20.01 -2.32
N PRO A 165 -11.45 20.57 -3.55
CA PRO A 165 -12.61 20.36 -4.41
C PRO A 165 -12.86 18.88 -4.69
N LEU A 166 -14.12 18.46 -4.57
CA LEU A 166 -14.55 17.13 -4.99
C LEU A 166 -14.96 17.18 -6.46
N TYR A 167 -14.49 16.20 -7.23
CA TYR A 167 -14.83 16.02 -8.63
C TYR A 167 -15.80 14.85 -8.79
N ASP A 168 -16.72 14.95 -9.73
CA ASP A 168 -17.61 13.87 -10.18
C ASP A 168 -17.42 13.68 -11.69
N PRO A 169 -16.34 12.97 -12.11
CA PRO A 169 -16.02 12.78 -13.52
C PRO A 169 -17.11 11.98 -14.25
N ALA A 170 -17.31 12.26 -15.53
CA ALA A 170 -18.18 11.46 -16.37
C ALA A 170 -17.64 10.03 -16.50
N MET A 171 -18.54 9.05 -16.60
CA MET A 171 -18.21 7.63 -16.79
C MET A 171 -18.80 7.12 -18.10
N ILE A 172 -17.99 6.43 -18.90
CA ILE A 172 -18.44 5.76 -20.13
C ILE A 172 -17.92 4.33 -20.08
N ARG A 173 -18.79 3.33 -20.27
CA ARG A 173 -18.33 1.93 -20.36
C ARG A 173 -17.41 1.77 -21.58
N PRO A 174 -16.17 1.30 -21.42
CA PRO A 174 -15.26 1.12 -22.55
C PRO A 174 -15.83 0.15 -23.58
N ALA A 175 -15.75 0.52 -24.86
CA ALA A 175 -16.26 -0.31 -25.96
C ALA A 175 -15.51 -1.65 -26.10
N TYR A 176 -14.22 -1.69 -25.76
CA TYR A 176 -13.40 -2.90 -25.86
C TYR A 176 -13.92 -4.04 -24.97
N LEU A 177 -14.68 -3.74 -23.91
CA LEU A 177 -15.22 -4.76 -23.02
C LEU A 177 -16.13 -5.73 -23.77
N ASP A 178 -16.91 -5.25 -24.73
CA ASP A 178 -17.76 -6.15 -25.55
C ASP A 178 -16.93 -7.10 -26.41
N GLU A 179 -15.77 -6.65 -26.89
CA GLU A 179 -14.88 -7.47 -27.73
C GLU A 179 -14.18 -8.55 -26.90
N VAL A 180 -13.65 -8.20 -25.73
CA VAL A 180 -12.90 -9.14 -24.89
C VAL A 180 -13.80 -10.12 -24.16
N GLN A 181 -15.05 -9.74 -23.83
CA GLN A 181 -16.05 -10.59 -23.19
C GLN A 181 -16.78 -11.53 -24.17
N ALA A 182 -16.68 -11.29 -25.48
CA ALA A 182 -17.29 -12.14 -26.51
C ALA A 182 -16.54 -13.47 -26.74
N PHE A 183 -15.54 -13.79 -25.92
CA PHE A 183 -14.74 -14.99 -26.04
C PHE A 183 -15.56 -16.27 -25.79
N ASP A 184 -15.46 -17.23 -26.72
CA ASP A 184 -16.02 -18.57 -26.55
C ASP A 184 -14.91 -19.58 -26.20
N PRO A 185 -14.81 -20.02 -24.93
CA PRO A 185 -13.80 -20.99 -24.52
C PRO A 185 -13.97 -22.36 -25.20
N LEU A 186 -15.16 -22.70 -25.69
CA LEU A 186 -15.43 -23.98 -26.36
C LEU A 186 -14.92 -24.03 -27.80
N ALA A 187 -14.64 -22.86 -28.40
CA ALA A 187 -14.07 -22.76 -29.74
C ALA A 187 -12.55 -22.97 -29.75
N LEU A 188 -11.90 -23.06 -28.59
CA LEU A 188 -10.46 -23.19 -28.47
C LEU A 188 -10.00 -24.61 -28.84
N GLU A 189 -8.94 -24.71 -29.64
CA GLU A 189 -8.27 -25.99 -29.87
C GLU A 189 -7.51 -26.39 -28.60
N LEU A 190 -7.94 -27.50 -27.98
CA LEU A 190 -7.32 -28.05 -26.78
C LEU A 190 -6.27 -29.10 -27.15
N PRO A 191 -5.21 -29.26 -26.33
CA PRO A 191 -4.23 -30.33 -26.46
C PRO A 191 -4.91 -31.70 -26.60
N GLY A 192 -4.63 -32.41 -27.69
CA GLY A 192 -5.24 -33.69 -28.02
C GLY A 192 -4.49 -34.90 -27.47
N SER A 193 -3.27 -34.69 -26.94
CA SER A 193 -2.39 -35.77 -26.46
C SER A 193 -1.73 -35.45 -25.12
N SER A 194 -1.30 -36.50 -24.41
CA SER A 194 -0.56 -36.36 -23.16
C SER A 194 0.80 -35.67 -23.34
N ALA A 195 1.41 -35.80 -24.52
CA ALA A 195 2.66 -35.12 -24.84
C ALA A 195 2.43 -33.60 -24.97
N GLU A 196 1.36 -33.19 -25.67
CA GLU A 196 1.00 -31.77 -25.76
C GLU A 196 0.63 -31.19 -24.40
N LEU A 197 -0.14 -31.92 -23.57
CA LEU A 197 -0.46 -31.48 -22.20
C LEU A 197 0.80 -31.33 -21.33
N HIS A 198 1.79 -32.20 -21.51
CA HIS A 198 3.07 -32.10 -20.81
C HIS A 198 3.81 -30.81 -21.21
N ASP A 199 3.90 -30.53 -22.51
CA ASP A 199 4.56 -29.33 -23.02
C ASP A 199 3.87 -28.05 -22.54
N VAL A 200 2.53 -28.01 -22.59
CA VAL A 200 1.72 -26.90 -22.05
C VAL A 200 1.98 -26.68 -20.57
N LEU A 201 1.96 -27.75 -19.76
CA LEU A 201 2.22 -27.63 -18.31
C LEU A 201 3.62 -27.06 -18.04
N LEU A 202 4.63 -27.52 -18.77
CA LEU A 202 5.99 -26.99 -18.65
C LEU A 202 6.07 -25.53 -19.10
N GLY A 203 5.36 -25.14 -20.15
CA GLY A 203 5.24 -23.76 -20.61
C GLY A 203 4.62 -22.85 -19.55
N LEU A 204 3.52 -23.29 -18.93
CA LEU A 204 2.87 -22.59 -17.82
C LEU A 204 3.79 -22.43 -16.61
N LEU A 205 4.45 -23.49 -16.17
CA LEU A 205 5.37 -23.45 -15.03
C LEU A 205 6.60 -22.57 -15.28
N ALA A 206 6.99 -22.41 -16.55
CA ALA A 206 8.08 -21.51 -16.95
C ALA A 206 7.64 -20.04 -17.04
N SER A 207 6.32 -19.75 -17.10
CA SER A 207 5.83 -18.38 -17.17
C SER A 207 6.29 -17.56 -15.96
N PRO A 208 6.78 -16.32 -16.17
CA PRO A 208 7.08 -15.40 -15.09
C PRO A 208 5.89 -15.06 -14.18
N ASN A 209 4.65 -15.45 -14.48
CA ASN A 209 3.51 -15.28 -13.57
C ASN A 209 3.29 -16.47 -12.63
N ILE A 210 3.76 -17.67 -12.98
CA ILE A 210 3.54 -18.92 -12.22
C ILE A 210 4.82 -19.44 -11.57
N CYS A 211 5.98 -19.21 -12.21
CA CYS A 211 7.24 -19.80 -11.77
C CYS A 211 7.62 -19.42 -10.33
N SER A 212 8.48 -20.23 -9.72
CA SER A 212 8.89 -20.05 -8.33
C SER A 212 9.40 -18.64 -8.03
N ARG A 213 8.89 -18.03 -6.96
CA ARG A 213 9.35 -16.73 -6.43
C ARG A 213 10.55 -16.82 -5.51
N ARG A 214 11.18 -18.00 -5.41
CA ARG A 214 12.27 -18.29 -4.48
C ARG A 214 13.41 -17.28 -4.53
N TRP A 215 13.84 -16.93 -5.74
CA TRP A 215 14.89 -15.93 -5.93
C TRP A 215 14.56 -14.57 -5.31
N ILE A 216 13.28 -14.18 -5.24
CA ILE A 216 12.87 -12.90 -4.65
C ILE A 216 12.99 -13.00 -3.14
N TRP A 217 12.34 -13.98 -2.51
CA TRP A 217 12.25 -14.00 -1.06
C TRP A 217 13.54 -14.47 -0.37
N GLU A 218 14.43 -15.24 -1.00
CA GLU A 218 15.74 -15.59 -0.40
C GLU A 218 16.67 -14.40 -0.18
N GLN A 219 16.35 -13.24 -0.75
CA GLN A 219 17.10 -12.00 -0.54
C GLN A 219 16.73 -11.28 0.77
N TYR A 220 15.65 -11.69 1.43
CA TYR A 220 15.15 -11.07 2.65
C TYR A 220 15.27 -12.02 3.84
N ASP A 221 15.33 -11.44 5.04
CA ASP A 221 15.17 -12.19 6.27
C ASP A 221 13.68 -12.49 6.52
N HIS A 222 13.42 -13.66 7.11
CA HIS A 222 12.07 -14.11 7.47
C HIS A 222 11.99 -14.58 8.93
N GLN A 223 13.01 -14.32 9.75
CA GLN A 223 13.18 -14.96 11.07
C GLN A 223 13.46 -13.97 12.20
N VAL A 224 13.81 -12.72 11.91
CA VAL A 224 13.97 -11.66 12.91
C VAL A 224 12.68 -11.54 13.73
N MET A 225 12.83 -11.44 15.05
CA MET A 225 11.77 -11.54 16.06
C MET A 225 11.13 -12.93 16.23
N LEU A 226 11.60 -13.97 15.54
CA LEU A 226 11.20 -15.39 15.71
C LEU A 226 9.68 -15.62 15.78
N ASN A 227 8.91 -14.77 15.10
CA ASN A 227 7.44 -14.81 15.08
C ASN A 227 6.88 -15.46 13.82
N THR A 228 7.69 -15.67 12.79
CA THR A 228 7.24 -16.31 11.55
C THR A 228 6.93 -17.79 11.78
N VAL A 229 5.68 -18.17 11.56
CA VAL A 229 5.17 -19.54 11.71
C VAL A 229 5.20 -20.26 10.37
N VAL A 230 4.74 -19.58 9.32
CA VAL A 230 4.77 -20.07 7.94
C VAL A 230 5.75 -19.23 7.14
N LEU A 231 6.79 -19.89 6.63
CA LEU A 231 7.81 -19.28 5.78
C LEU A 231 7.27 -19.02 4.35
N PRO A 232 7.93 -18.15 3.56
CA PRO A 232 7.54 -17.89 2.18
C PRO A 232 7.39 -19.17 1.34
N GLY A 233 6.42 -19.15 0.40
CA GLY A 233 6.13 -20.28 -0.49
C GLY A 233 4.83 -21.02 -0.18
N SER A 234 4.05 -20.55 0.78
CA SER A 234 2.65 -20.95 1.01
C SER A 234 1.67 -19.86 0.53
N ASP A 235 0.37 -20.10 0.64
CA ASP A 235 -0.69 -19.19 0.18
C ASP A 235 -0.74 -17.85 0.94
N ALA A 236 -0.47 -17.85 2.26
CA ALA A 236 -0.36 -16.63 3.07
C ALA A 236 0.82 -16.71 4.05
N ALA A 237 1.34 -15.54 4.46
CA ALA A 237 2.28 -15.46 5.56
C ALA A 237 1.53 -15.62 6.89
N VAL A 238 2.08 -16.37 7.84
CA VAL A 238 1.50 -16.51 9.18
C VAL A 238 2.54 -16.08 10.22
N LEU A 239 2.18 -15.06 11.00
CA LEU A 239 3.02 -14.44 12.02
C LEU A 239 2.36 -14.56 13.39
N ARG A 240 3.05 -15.15 14.35
CA ARG A 240 2.64 -15.19 15.76
C ARG A 240 2.54 -13.77 16.33
N ILE A 241 1.50 -13.53 17.09
CA ILE A 241 1.35 -12.29 17.88
C ILE A 241 2.15 -12.46 19.18
N GLY A 242 2.95 -11.46 19.55
CA GLY A 242 3.74 -11.44 20.78
C GLY A 242 5.16 -10.97 20.55
N ASP A 243 5.87 -10.62 21.62
CA ASP A 243 7.29 -10.28 21.58
C ASP A 243 8.11 -11.46 22.11
N THR A 244 8.39 -12.43 21.23
CA THR A 244 9.24 -13.58 21.62
C THR A 244 10.65 -13.15 22.02
N GLY A 245 11.14 -12.01 21.51
CA GLY A 245 12.42 -11.40 21.88
C GLY A 245 12.47 -10.93 23.34
N ARG A 246 11.30 -10.59 23.92
CA ARG A 246 11.12 -10.28 25.35
C ARG A 246 10.52 -11.44 26.15
N GLY A 247 10.30 -12.60 25.52
CA GLY A 247 9.75 -13.81 26.14
C GLY A 247 8.22 -13.84 26.22
N GLU A 248 7.52 -12.92 25.55
CA GLU A 248 6.07 -12.91 25.45
C GLU A 248 5.63 -13.77 24.27
N VAL A 249 5.13 -14.97 24.57
CA VAL A 249 4.60 -15.89 23.57
C VAL A 249 3.08 -15.93 23.72
N THR A 250 2.36 -15.58 22.66
CA THR A 250 0.92 -15.85 22.59
C THR A 250 0.65 -17.02 21.66
N ASP A 251 -0.52 -17.62 21.83
CA ASP A 251 -1.02 -18.67 20.95
C ASP A 251 -1.74 -18.12 19.72
N ARG A 252 -1.89 -16.80 19.61
CA ARG A 252 -2.59 -16.17 18.48
C ARG A 252 -1.63 -15.84 17.35
N ALA A 253 -2.14 -15.79 16.13
CA ALA A 253 -1.37 -15.39 14.96
C ALA A 253 -2.20 -14.50 14.01
N ILE A 254 -1.49 -13.82 13.12
CA ILE A 254 -2.03 -13.07 11.99
C ILE A 254 -1.63 -13.82 10.73
N ALA A 255 -2.60 -14.12 9.87
CA ALA A 255 -2.36 -14.52 8.49
C ALA A 255 -2.50 -13.29 7.57
N ALA A 256 -1.62 -13.14 6.60
CA ALA A 256 -1.64 -12.03 5.66
C ALA A 256 -1.39 -12.49 4.22
N SER A 257 -2.23 -12.05 3.29
CA SER A 257 -2.04 -12.22 1.84
C SER A 257 -2.23 -10.89 1.11
N SER A 258 -1.79 -10.85 -0.15
CA SER A 258 -1.94 -9.68 -1.03
C SER A 258 -2.13 -10.15 -2.47
N ASP A 259 -3.30 -9.87 -3.03
CA ASP A 259 -3.74 -10.53 -4.27
C ASP A 259 -4.41 -9.55 -5.24
N CYS A 260 -4.13 -9.76 -6.53
CA CYS A 260 -4.78 -9.06 -7.64
C CYS A 260 -4.48 -9.75 -8.96
N ASN A 261 -5.50 -9.93 -9.80
CA ASN A 261 -5.32 -10.31 -11.18
C ASN A 261 -5.80 -9.19 -12.12
N GLY A 262 -4.85 -8.40 -12.62
CA GLY A 262 -5.14 -7.28 -13.52
C GLY A 262 -5.81 -7.73 -14.83
N ARG A 263 -5.55 -8.94 -15.33
CA ARG A 263 -6.26 -9.44 -16.53
C ARG A 263 -7.75 -9.61 -16.26
N TYR A 264 -8.13 -10.19 -15.13
CA TYR A 264 -9.55 -10.33 -14.78
C TYR A 264 -10.22 -8.98 -14.63
N CYS A 265 -9.54 -8.01 -14.00
CA CYS A 265 -10.07 -6.65 -13.86
C CYS A 265 -10.12 -5.87 -15.19
N TYR A 266 -9.27 -6.21 -16.16
CA TYR A 266 -9.36 -5.69 -17.53
C TYR A 266 -10.55 -6.27 -18.30
N LEU A 267 -10.83 -7.57 -18.13
CA LEU A 267 -11.94 -8.26 -18.81
C LEU A 267 -13.30 -7.89 -18.21
N ASP A 268 -13.36 -7.78 -16.88
CA ASP A 268 -14.53 -7.29 -16.15
C ASP A 268 -14.05 -6.61 -14.86
N PRO A 269 -14.05 -5.26 -14.79
CA PRO A 269 -13.56 -4.54 -13.63
C PRO A 269 -14.33 -4.86 -12.33
N TYR A 270 -15.62 -5.12 -12.43
CA TYR A 270 -16.47 -5.42 -11.28
C TYR A 270 -16.18 -6.82 -10.74
N VAL A 271 -16.28 -7.83 -11.61
CA VAL A 271 -16.05 -9.23 -11.22
C VAL A 271 -14.58 -9.46 -10.89
N GLY A 272 -13.65 -8.86 -11.63
CA GLY A 272 -12.22 -8.94 -11.37
C GLY A 272 -11.84 -8.44 -9.98
N ALA A 273 -12.43 -7.33 -9.52
CA ALA A 273 -12.23 -6.84 -8.16
C ALA A 273 -12.80 -7.77 -7.08
N GLN A 274 -13.95 -8.41 -7.35
CA GLN A 274 -14.50 -9.44 -6.47
C GLN A 274 -13.58 -10.67 -6.40
N ILE A 275 -12.99 -11.07 -7.52
CA ILE A 275 -12.03 -12.17 -7.57
C ILE A 275 -10.76 -11.83 -6.79
N ALA A 276 -10.23 -10.60 -6.90
CA ALA A 276 -9.07 -10.16 -6.12
C ALA A 276 -9.33 -10.26 -4.61
N PHE A 277 -10.50 -9.79 -4.14
CA PHE A 277 -10.93 -9.99 -2.76
C PHE A 277 -11.02 -11.47 -2.39
N ALA A 278 -11.70 -12.27 -3.23
CA ALA A 278 -11.95 -13.67 -2.96
C ALA A 278 -10.66 -14.50 -2.92
N GLU A 279 -9.67 -14.17 -3.75
CA GLU A 279 -8.34 -14.78 -3.73
C GLU A 279 -7.61 -14.47 -2.42
N ALA A 280 -7.59 -13.19 -1.99
CA ALA A 280 -6.98 -12.82 -0.72
C ALA A 280 -7.65 -13.50 0.48
N ALA A 281 -8.98 -13.51 0.50
CA ALA A 281 -9.74 -14.18 1.56
C ALA A 281 -9.48 -15.69 1.57
N ARG A 282 -9.39 -16.31 0.39
CA ARG A 282 -9.10 -17.74 0.25
C ARG A 282 -7.69 -18.07 0.73
N ASN A 283 -6.67 -17.29 0.37
CA ASN A 283 -5.30 -17.52 0.79
C ASN A 283 -5.14 -17.47 2.32
N VAL A 284 -5.77 -16.49 2.95
CA VAL A 284 -5.82 -16.38 4.42
C VAL A 284 -6.59 -17.54 5.06
N THR A 285 -7.76 -17.88 4.52
CA THR A 285 -8.60 -18.99 5.02
C THR A 285 -7.90 -20.33 4.89
N CYS A 286 -7.29 -20.62 3.73
CA CYS A 286 -6.53 -21.84 3.48
C CYS A 286 -5.27 -21.96 4.36
N SER A 287 -4.79 -20.85 4.92
CA SER A 287 -3.69 -20.82 5.90
C SER A 287 -4.16 -20.96 7.34
N GLY A 288 -5.48 -21.07 7.57
CA GLY A 288 -6.13 -21.25 8.88
C GLY A 288 -6.66 -19.98 9.52
N GLY A 289 -6.51 -18.81 8.88
CA GLY A 289 -6.96 -17.53 9.43
C GLY A 289 -8.41 -17.20 9.10
N ASP A 290 -9.12 -16.58 10.04
CA ASP A 290 -10.45 -15.99 9.82
C ASP A 290 -10.29 -14.56 9.26
N PRO A 291 -10.74 -14.26 8.03
CA PRO A 291 -10.63 -12.93 7.43
C PRO A 291 -11.19 -11.80 8.30
N ALA A 292 -10.35 -10.81 8.62
CA ALA A 292 -10.70 -9.77 9.60
C ALA A 292 -10.85 -8.37 8.99
N ALA A 293 -9.96 -7.99 8.08
CA ALA A 293 -10.00 -6.68 7.43
C ALA A 293 -9.15 -6.67 6.15
N ILE A 294 -9.44 -5.73 5.24
CA ILE A 294 -8.60 -5.47 4.08
C ILE A 294 -7.97 -4.07 4.11
N THR A 295 -6.84 -3.97 3.42
CA THR A 295 -6.32 -2.73 2.85
C THR A 295 -6.33 -2.85 1.33
N ASP A 296 -6.69 -1.79 0.63
CA ASP A 296 -6.71 -1.77 -0.83
C ASP A 296 -5.65 -0.84 -1.42
N CYS A 297 -4.97 -1.27 -2.47
CA CYS A 297 -4.05 -0.43 -3.24
C CYS A 297 -4.57 -0.34 -4.68
N LEU A 298 -5.28 0.74 -4.95
CA LEU A 298 -6.02 0.98 -6.18
C LEU A 298 -5.11 1.65 -7.20
N ASN A 299 -4.72 0.92 -8.25
CA ASN A 299 -3.84 1.44 -9.31
C ASN A 299 -4.60 1.50 -10.64
N PHE A 300 -4.80 2.71 -11.15
CA PHE A 300 -5.58 3.00 -12.35
C PHE A 300 -4.91 4.06 -13.21
N GLY A 301 -5.34 4.16 -14.47
CA GLY A 301 -4.90 5.18 -15.41
C GLY A 301 -5.38 6.60 -15.05
N ASN A 302 -5.41 7.48 -16.03
CA ASN A 302 -5.84 8.87 -15.88
C ASN A 302 -7.38 8.94 -15.62
N PRO A 303 -7.82 9.43 -14.44
CA PRO A 303 -9.23 9.49 -14.07
C PRO A 303 -10.02 10.55 -14.84
N GLU A 304 -9.37 11.42 -15.59
CA GLU A 304 -10.02 12.40 -16.46
C GLU A 304 -10.60 11.74 -17.73
N LYS A 305 -10.14 10.52 -18.07
CA LYS A 305 -10.68 9.73 -19.18
C LYS A 305 -11.93 8.97 -18.70
N PRO A 306 -13.13 9.22 -19.28
CA PRO A 306 -14.37 8.62 -18.78
C PRO A 306 -14.40 7.09 -18.76
N GLU A 307 -13.67 6.46 -19.68
CA GLU A 307 -13.53 5.00 -19.75
C GLU A 307 -12.67 4.44 -18.63
N VAL A 308 -11.57 5.13 -18.29
CA VAL A 308 -10.70 4.75 -17.16
C VAL A 308 -11.46 4.93 -15.85
N PHE A 309 -12.15 6.07 -15.69
CA PHE A 309 -12.92 6.32 -14.47
C PHE A 309 -14.08 5.33 -14.31
N TYR A 310 -14.70 4.88 -15.40
CA TYR A 310 -15.66 3.77 -15.36
C TYR A 310 -15.05 2.49 -14.78
N THR A 311 -13.86 2.08 -15.23
CA THR A 311 -13.21 0.86 -14.69
C THR A 311 -12.86 0.99 -13.21
N PHE A 312 -12.43 2.18 -12.77
CA PHE A 312 -12.20 2.48 -11.35
C PHE A 312 -13.47 2.35 -10.52
N TYR A 313 -14.56 2.99 -10.98
CA TYR A 313 -15.84 2.95 -10.30
C TYR A 313 -16.38 1.52 -10.16
N GLU A 314 -16.36 0.74 -11.24
CA GLU A 314 -16.83 -0.65 -11.22
C GLU A 314 -15.97 -1.55 -10.33
N ALA A 315 -14.64 -1.36 -10.32
CA ALA A 315 -13.76 -2.09 -9.41
C ALA A 315 -14.05 -1.77 -7.93
N ILE A 316 -14.25 -0.49 -7.59
CA ILE A 316 -14.66 -0.08 -6.24
C ILE A 316 -16.01 -0.70 -5.87
N ARG A 317 -16.98 -0.69 -6.79
CA ARG A 317 -18.29 -1.29 -6.58
C ARG A 317 -18.16 -2.80 -6.30
N GLY A 318 -17.36 -3.50 -7.09
CA GLY A 318 -17.08 -4.94 -6.94
C GLY A 318 -16.46 -5.26 -5.60
N LEU A 319 -15.40 -4.55 -5.24
CA LEU A 319 -14.71 -4.72 -3.97
C LEU A 319 -15.63 -4.41 -2.77
N SER A 320 -16.42 -3.33 -2.86
CA SER A 320 -17.38 -2.96 -1.82
C SER A 320 -18.44 -4.03 -1.60
N ASP A 321 -18.99 -4.59 -2.67
CA ASP A 321 -20.03 -5.62 -2.59
C ASP A 321 -19.46 -6.95 -2.07
N ALA A 322 -18.22 -7.32 -2.44
CA ALA A 322 -17.52 -8.46 -1.85
C ALA A 322 -17.29 -8.26 -0.34
N CYS A 323 -16.76 -7.11 0.08
CA CYS A 323 -16.54 -6.77 1.48
C CYS A 323 -17.84 -6.88 2.30
N LYS A 324 -18.94 -6.31 1.80
CA LYS A 324 -20.27 -6.41 2.45
C LYS A 324 -20.76 -7.84 2.55
N PHE A 325 -20.59 -8.64 1.49
CA PHE A 325 -21.04 -10.03 1.46
C PHE A 325 -20.32 -10.89 2.51
N PHE A 326 -19.00 -10.76 2.60
CA PHE A 326 -18.18 -11.52 3.56
C PHE A 326 -18.14 -10.89 4.96
N GLY A 327 -18.64 -9.67 5.13
CA GLY A 327 -18.59 -8.95 6.41
C GLY A 327 -17.18 -8.48 6.78
N VAL A 328 -16.30 -8.28 5.80
CA VAL A 328 -14.90 -7.86 6.00
C VAL A 328 -14.77 -6.37 5.67
N PRO A 329 -14.42 -5.50 6.63
CA PRO A 329 -14.29 -4.07 6.40
C PRO A 329 -12.98 -3.70 5.68
N VAL A 330 -13.03 -2.60 4.94
CA VAL A 330 -11.84 -1.86 4.49
C VAL A 330 -11.39 -0.94 5.62
N ILE A 331 -10.14 -1.05 6.07
CA ILE A 331 -9.61 -0.27 7.21
C ILE A 331 -8.56 0.77 6.80
N SER A 332 -7.96 0.60 5.63
CA SER A 332 -6.96 1.49 5.06
C SER A 332 -6.89 1.29 3.55
N GLY A 333 -6.19 2.18 2.85
CA GLY A 333 -5.95 2.01 1.43
C GLY A 333 -5.07 3.08 0.83
N ASN A 334 -4.81 2.94 -0.46
CA ASN A 334 -4.10 3.90 -1.29
C ASN A 334 -4.77 3.98 -2.67
N VAL A 335 -4.75 5.17 -3.28
CA VAL A 335 -5.21 5.37 -4.65
C VAL A 335 -4.09 6.01 -5.47
N SER A 336 -3.65 5.28 -6.49
CA SER A 336 -2.68 5.72 -7.49
C SER A 336 -3.39 5.85 -8.83
N PHE A 337 -3.48 7.09 -9.30
CA PHE A 337 -4.01 7.43 -10.62
C PHE A 337 -2.89 7.80 -11.58
N TYR A 338 -3.23 8.02 -12.86
CA TYR A 338 -2.28 8.41 -13.92
C TYR A 338 -1.23 7.33 -14.24
N ASN A 339 -1.49 6.06 -13.90
CA ASN A 339 -0.66 4.91 -14.27
C ASN A 339 -0.85 4.57 -15.74
N GLU A 340 -0.28 5.40 -16.61
CA GLU A 340 -0.30 5.23 -18.05
C GLU A 340 1.07 5.50 -18.65
N SER A 341 1.35 4.85 -19.78
CA SER A 341 2.56 5.09 -20.57
C SER A 341 2.20 5.22 -22.03
N PHE A 342 2.66 6.29 -22.68
CA PHE A 342 2.37 6.56 -24.09
C PHE A 342 0.87 6.51 -24.42
N GLY A 343 0.03 7.02 -23.50
CA GLY A 343 -1.43 7.06 -23.63
C GLY A 343 -2.15 5.71 -23.43
N SER A 344 -1.43 4.65 -23.08
CA SER A 344 -2.01 3.35 -22.74
C SER A 344 -2.07 3.17 -21.22
N PRO A 345 -3.26 3.00 -20.62
CA PRO A 345 -3.36 2.70 -19.21
C PRO A 345 -2.88 1.29 -18.89
N ILE A 346 -2.41 1.09 -17.65
CA ILE A 346 -2.29 -0.25 -17.09
C ILE A 346 -3.65 -0.95 -17.06
N TYR A 347 -3.64 -2.27 -16.89
CA TYR A 347 -4.87 -2.95 -16.48
C TYR A 347 -5.34 -2.41 -15.13
N PRO A 348 -6.66 -2.24 -14.92
CA PRO A 348 -7.22 -1.97 -13.60
C PRO A 348 -6.62 -2.92 -12.55
N THR A 349 -6.01 -2.38 -11.49
CA THR A 349 -5.28 -3.20 -10.51
C THR A 349 -5.69 -2.79 -9.09
N PRO A 350 -6.88 -3.20 -8.63
CA PRO A 350 -7.34 -3.01 -7.26
C PRO A 350 -6.75 -4.08 -6.34
N THR A 351 -5.47 -3.95 -5.97
CA THR A 351 -4.79 -4.95 -5.14
C THR A 351 -5.38 -5.00 -3.74
N VAL A 352 -5.70 -6.20 -3.27
CA VAL A 352 -6.29 -6.43 -1.95
C VAL A 352 -5.25 -7.08 -1.05
N GLY A 353 -4.80 -6.35 -0.02
CA GLY A 353 -4.12 -6.93 1.13
C GLY A 353 -5.16 -7.35 2.16
N LEU A 354 -5.14 -8.60 2.62
CA LEU A 354 -6.08 -9.09 3.61
C LEU A 354 -5.34 -9.65 4.81
N VAL A 355 -5.80 -9.25 6.01
CA VAL A 355 -5.35 -9.81 7.28
C VAL A 355 -6.45 -10.66 7.91
N GLY A 356 -6.08 -11.82 8.42
CA GLY A 356 -6.96 -12.70 9.18
C GLY A 356 -6.33 -13.11 10.51
N LEU A 357 -7.17 -13.57 11.43
CA LEU A 357 -6.76 -13.95 12.78
C LEU A 357 -6.80 -15.46 12.96
N LEU A 358 -5.81 -15.99 13.67
CA LEU A 358 -5.80 -17.34 14.19
C LEU A 358 -5.82 -17.24 15.71
N ASP A 359 -6.79 -17.89 16.36
CA ASP A 359 -6.83 -17.95 17.82
C ASP A 359 -5.80 -18.93 18.39
N HIS A 360 -5.44 -19.95 17.61
CA HIS A 360 -4.43 -20.95 17.96
C HIS A 360 -3.46 -21.15 16.80
N VAL A 361 -2.18 -20.96 17.06
CA VAL A 361 -1.11 -20.95 16.06
C VAL A 361 -0.90 -22.33 15.43
N ASP A 362 -1.23 -23.40 16.16
CA ASP A 362 -1.07 -24.79 15.75
C ASP A 362 -2.13 -25.21 14.72
N GLN A 363 -3.15 -24.38 14.49
CA GLN A 363 -4.17 -24.55 13.46
C GLN A 363 -3.76 -24.01 12.08
N HIS A 364 -2.53 -23.49 11.94
CA HIS A 364 -2.04 -23.03 10.66
C HIS A 364 -1.96 -24.18 9.64
N CYS A 365 -2.22 -23.85 8.38
CA CYS A 365 -2.12 -24.77 7.25
C CYS A 365 -1.05 -24.28 6.28
N THR A 366 -0.54 -25.19 5.45
CA THR A 366 0.45 -24.86 4.40
C THR A 366 0.15 -25.60 3.11
N ALA A 367 0.56 -25.05 1.98
CA ALA A 367 0.26 -25.60 0.65
C ALA A 367 0.84 -27.01 0.34
N SER A 368 1.91 -27.44 1.03
CA SER A 368 2.59 -28.71 0.70
C SER A 368 1.87 -29.93 1.25
N PHE A 369 1.80 -31.00 0.44
CA PHE A 369 1.38 -32.34 0.89
C PHE A 369 2.25 -32.83 2.05
N LYS A 370 1.65 -33.57 2.99
CA LYS A 370 2.28 -33.95 4.26
C LYS A 370 2.74 -35.38 4.26
N ASP A 371 1.82 -36.31 4.08
CA ASP A 371 2.08 -37.73 4.27
C ASP A 371 1.64 -38.57 3.07
N GLU A 372 2.34 -39.68 2.85
CA GLU A 372 1.93 -40.67 1.85
C GLU A 372 0.60 -41.30 2.29
N GLY A 373 -0.35 -41.39 1.34
CA GLY A 373 -1.67 -41.93 1.60
C GLY A 373 -2.73 -40.89 1.99
N ASP A 374 -2.35 -39.61 2.10
CA ASP A 374 -3.30 -38.50 2.25
C ASP A 374 -4.29 -38.47 1.07
N VAL A 375 -5.56 -38.16 1.39
CA VAL A 375 -6.63 -38.01 0.40
C VAL A 375 -6.69 -36.56 -0.08
N ILE A 376 -6.61 -36.36 -1.40
CA ILE A 376 -6.75 -35.03 -2.02
C ILE A 376 -8.22 -34.83 -2.40
N VAL A 377 -8.80 -33.71 -1.95
CA VAL A 377 -10.19 -33.33 -2.24
C VAL A 377 -10.20 -31.98 -2.94
N LEU A 378 -10.95 -31.89 -4.04
CA LEU A 378 -11.28 -30.62 -4.70
C LEU A 378 -12.66 -30.16 -4.21
N VAL A 379 -12.72 -28.94 -3.66
CA VAL A 379 -13.97 -28.32 -3.22
C VAL A 379 -14.45 -27.36 -4.32
N GLY A 380 -15.66 -27.59 -4.83
CA GLY A 380 -16.27 -26.78 -5.89
C GLY A 380 -16.47 -27.57 -7.19
N GLU A 381 -16.90 -26.85 -8.22
CA GLU A 381 -17.13 -27.39 -9.57
C GLU A 381 -16.15 -26.73 -10.55
N THR A 382 -15.69 -27.47 -11.54
CA THR A 382 -14.85 -26.95 -12.63
C THR A 382 -15.68 -26.81 -13.90
N LEU A 383 -15.70 -25.61 -14.48
CA LEU A 383 -16.40 -25.31 -15.73
C LEU A 383 -15.41 -24.99 -16.86
N ALA A 384 -15.91 -24.69 -18.06
CA ALA A 384 -15.09 -24.29 -19.20
C ALA A 384 -14.60 -22.82 -19.07
N GLU A 385 -13.83 -22.53 -18.03
CA GLU A 385 -13.44 -21.18 -17.61
C GLU A 385 -12.00 -20.85 -18.06
N LEU A 386 -11.77 -20.83 -19.37
CA LEU A 386 -10.43 -20.53 -19.92
C LEU A 386 -10.17 -19.03 -20.14
N GLY A 387 -11.21 -18.20 -19.99
CA GLY A 387 -11.14 -16.75 -20.11
C GLY A 387 -10.13 -16.11 -19.14
N GLY A 388 -9.28 -15.23 -19.64
CA GLY A 388 -8.28 -14.48 -18.85
C GLY A 388 -7.18 -15.33 -18.17
N THR A 389 -7.16 -16.64 -18.39
CA THR A 389 -6.21 -17.57 -17.75
C THR A 389 -4.78 -17.35 -18.23
N GLU A 390 -3.80 -17.80 -17.45
CA GLU A 390 -2.40 -17.83 -17.90
C GLU A 390 -2.22 -18.76 -19.11
N TYR A 391 -2.99 -19.85 -19.17
CA TYR A 391 -3.00 -20.77 -20.31
C TYR A 391 -3.37 -20.07 -21.62
N LEU A 392 -4.47 -19.33 -21.62
CA LEU A 392 -4.90 -18.57 -22.79
C LEU A 392 -3.83 -17.55 -23.22
N LYS A 393 -3.15 -16.93 -22.25
CA LYS A 393 -2.10 -15.95 -22.53
C LYS A 393 -0.83 -16.58 -23.09
N VAL A 394 -0.35 -17.67 -22.51
CA VAL A 394 0.93 -18.30 -22.87
C VAL A 394 0.81 -19.09 -24.16
N GLU A 395 -0.24 -19.90 -24.30
CA GLU A 395 -0.39 -20.82 -25.44
C GLU A 395 -1.02 -20.14 -26.66
N HIS A 396 -1.91 -19.18 -26.45
CA HIS A 396 -2.67 -18.55 -27.53
C HIS A 396 -2.35 -17.06 -27.72
N GLY A 397 -1.62 -16.44 -26.80
CA GLY A 397 -1.28 -15.01 -26.86
C GLY A 397 -2.44 -14.07 -26.54
N LEU A 398 -3.59 -14.59 -26.14
CA LEU A 398 -4.86 -13.86 -26.02
C LEU A 398 -5.11 -13.36 -24.59
N VAL A 399 -5.86 -12.25 -24.49
CA VAL A 399 -6.45 -11.74 -23.25
C VAL A 399 -7.91 -11.42 -23.56
N SER A 400 -8.77 -12.42 -23.35
CA SER A 400 -10.21 -12.36 -23.60
C SER A 400 -10.87 -13.36 -22.64
N GLY A 401 -12.14 -13.17 -22.28
CA GLY A 401 -12.80 -14.00 -21.28
C GLY A 401 -13.96 -13.36 -20.58
#